data_AF-K0JI48-F1
#
_entry.id   AF-K0JI48-F1
#
_cell.length_a   1.000
_cell.length_b   1.000
_cell.length_c   1.000
_cell.angle_alpha   90.00
_cell.angle_beta   90.00
_cell.angle_gamma   90.00
#
_symmetry.space_group_name_H-M   'P 1'
#
loop_
_entity.id
_entity.type
_entity.pdbx_description
1 polymer ?
#
loop_
_entity_poly.entity_id
_entity_poly.type
_entity_poly.pdbx_seq_one_letter_code
_entity_poly.pdbx_strand_id
1 'polypeptide(L)'
;MKRIKYLMLMVIFLVSCTTKYITVPLSKPPSFYEPNNNISTSKELIKEYQRSIIKISEWQSWYNVQSGSNYYKIKGNNNGT
;
A
#
# COMPACT_ATOMS: atom_id res chain seq x y z
N MET A 1 46.32 -9.36 17.40
CA MET A 1 45.02 -9.82 17.91
C MET A 1 43.86 -8.85 17.69
N LYS A 2 43.99 -7.53 17.93
CA LYS A 2 42.88 -6.57 17.75
C LYS A 2 42.31 -6.54 16.32
N ARG A 3 43.17 -6.52 15.29
CA ARG A 3 42.76 -6.50 13.86
C ARG A 3 41.91 -7.71 13.43
N ILE A 4 42.21 -8.90 13.96
CA ILE A 4 41.45 -10.14 13.69
C ILE A 4 40.05 -10.08 14.32
N LYS A 5 39.90 -9.44 15.49
CA LYS A 5 38.59 -9.24 16.12
C LYS A 5 37.69 -8.30 15.31
N TYR A 6 38.25 -7.22 14.75
CA TYR A 6 37.50 -6.33 13.85
C TYR A 6 37.09 -7.03 12.56
N LEU A 7 37.96 -7.86 12.00
CA LEU A 7 37.67 -8.66 10.80
C LEU A 7 36.53 -9.66 11.04
N MET A 8 36.54 -10.35 12.18
CA MET A 8 35.44 -11.24 12.61
C MET A 8 34.12 -10.48 12.79
N LEU A 9 34.13 -9.29 13.40
CA LEU A 9 32.94 -8.47 13.59
C LEU A 9 32.33 -8.02 12.25
N MET A 10 33.19 -7.67 11.28
CA MET A 10 32.77 -7.23 9.94
C MET A 10 32.11 -8.36 9.16
N VAL A 11 32.64 -9.59 9.25
CA VAL A 11 32.05 -10.78 8.61
C VAL A 11 30.67 -11.10 9.19
N ILE A 12 30.47 -10.99 10.50
CA ILE A 12 29.17 -11.20 11.15
C ILE A 12 28.12 -10.19 10.67
N PHE A 13 28.53 -8.92 10.47
CA PHE A 13 27.62 -7.88 9.99
C PHE A 13 27.19 -8.12 8.53
N LEU A 14 28.09 -8.64 7.69
CA LEU A 14 27.82 -8.90 6.27
C LEU A 14 26.88 -10.10 6.04
N VAL A 15 26.94 -11.15 6.87
CA VAL A 15 26.03 -12.32 6.74
C VAL A 15 24.62 -12.06 7.27
N SER A 16 24.41 -10.97 8.02
CA SER A 16 23.13 -10.64 8.65
C SER A 16 22.10 -9.99 7.71
N CYS A 17 22.47 -9.65 6.46
CA CYS A 17 21.62 -8.92 5.53
C CYS A 17 20.98 -9.82 4.44
N THR A 18 20.31 -10.90 4.85
CA THR A 18 19.51 -11.73 3.93
C THR A 18 18.07 -11.83 4.42
N THR A 19 17.32 -10.73 4.30
CA THR A 19 15.87 -10.78 4.48
C THR A 19 15.27 -11.55 3.31
N LYS A 20 14.81 -12.78 3.55
CA LYS A 20 13.93 -13.48 2.61
C LYS A 20 12.61 -12.70 2.54
N TYR A 21 12.42 -11.94 1.48
CA TYR A 21 11.13 -11.32 1.20
C TYR A 21 10.16 -12.43 0.84
N ILE A 22 9.19 -12.69 1.72
CA ILE A 22 8.06 -13.55 1.39
C ILE A 22 7.23 -12.75 0.39
N THR A 23 7.29 -13.11 -0.89
CA THR A 23 6.37 -12.60 -1.90
C THR A 23 5.01 -13.23 -1.66
N VAL A 24 4.27 -12.72 -0.66
CA VAL A 24 2.84 -13.00 -0.58
C VAL A 24 2.22 -12.39 -1.84
N PRO A 25 1.58 -13.19 -2.72
CA PRO A 25 0.99 -12.65 -3.92
C PRO A 25 -0.08 -11.64 -3.52
N LEU A 26 0.08 -10.41 -3.98
CA LEU A 26 -0.87 -9.34 -3.68
C LEU A 26 -2.25 -9.75 -4.21
N SER A 27 -3.31 -9.44 -3.47
CA SER A 27 -4.66 -9.63 -4.01
C SER A 27 -4.84 -8.78 -5.27
N LYS A 28 -5.72 -9.20 -6.18
CA LYS A 28 -5.91 -8.48 -7.44
C LYS A 28 -6.30 -7.02 -7.17
N PRO A 29 -5.60 -6.02 -7.76
CA PRO A 29 -5.95 -4.62 -7.57
C PRO A 29 -7.33 -4.29 -8.18
N PRO A 30 -7.97 -3.20 -7.71
CA PRO A 30 -9.16 -2.65 -8.36
C PRO A 30 -8.88 -2.32 -9.84
N SER A 31 -9.93 -2.24 -10.65
CA SER A 31 -9.80 -1.83 -12.05
C SER A 31 -9.26 -0.40 -12.14
N PHE A 32 -8.48 -0.12 -13.19
CA PHE A 32 -8.11 1.25 -13.53
C PHE A 32 -9.38 2.09 -13.72
N TYR A 33 -9.37 3.31 -13.19
CA TYR A 33 -10.47 4.24 -13.33
C TYR A 33 -10.11 5.28 -14.38
N GLU A 34 -10.93 5.33 -15.43
CA GLU A 34 -10.85 6.34 -16.47
C GLU A 34 -12.05 7.29 -16.31
N PRO A 35 -11.81 8.58 -16.02
CA PRO A 35 -12.89 9.56 -15.93
C PRO A 35 -13.67 9.66 -17.25
N ASN A 36 -14.98 9.91 -17.17
CA ASN A 36 -15.77 10.21 -18.35
C ASN A 36 -15.31 11.54 -18.99
N ASN A 37 -14.90 11.48 -20.25
CA ASN A 37 -14.43 12.65 -21.02
C ASN A 37 -15.59 13.52 -21.54
N ASN A 38 -16.82 13.01 -21.53
CA ASN A 38 -18.01 13.69 -22.02
C ASN A 38 -18.83 14.23 -20.83
N ILE A 39 -18.35 15.33 -20.24
CA ILE A 39 -19.07 16.07 -19.20
C ILE A 39 -19.65 17.34 -19.82
N SER A 40 -20.98 17.44 -19.84
CA SER A 40 -21.70 18.55 -20.46
C SER A 40 -22.41 19.44 -19.44
N THR A 41 -22.60 18.96 -18.21
CA THR A 41 -23.32 19.68 -17.16
C THR A 41 -22.59 19.67 -15.81
N SER A 42 -22.86 20.67 -14.97
CA SER A 42 -22.33 20.72 -13.59
C SER A 42 -22.78 19.52 -12.75
N LYS A 43 -23.98 18.99 -13.02
CA LYS A 43 -24.49 17.77 -12.35
C LYS A 43 -23.65 16.55 -12.69
N GLU A 44 -23.27 16.39 -13.96
CA GLU A 44 -22.38 15.32 -14.41
C GLU A 44 -20.98 15.49 -13.82
N LEU A 45 -20.48 16.72 -13.75
CA LEU A 45 -19.19 17.02 -13.12
C LEU A 45 -19.17 16.58 -11.64
N ILE A 46 -20.19 16.92 -10.86
CA ILE A 46 -20.29 16.53 -9.45
C ILE A 46 -20.37 15.01 -9.32
N LYS A 47 -21.13 14.35 -10.19
CA LYS A 47 -21.26 12.89 -10.19
C LYS A 47 -19.94 12.20 -10.50
N GLU A 48 -19.19 12.73 -11.47
CA GLU A 48 -17.88 12.18 -11.84
C GLU A 48 -16.83 12.44 -10.76
N TYR A 49 -16.88 13.59 -10.10
CA TYR A 49 -16.08 13.87 -8.91
C TYR A 49 -16.37 12.86 -7.78
N GLN A 50 -17.64 12.59 -7.48
CA GLN A 50 -17.98 11.58 -6.47
C GLN A 50 -17.45 10.20 -6.82
N ARG A 51 -17.55 9.80 -8.10
CA ARG A 51 -17.01 8.53 -8.59
C ARG A 51 -15.49 8.45 -8.46
N SER A 52 -14.77 9.51 -8.81
CA SER A 52 -13.31 9.52 -8.72
C SER A 52 -12.83 9.36 -7.28
N ILE A 53 -13.49 10.03 -6.32
CA ILE A 53 -13.19 9.88 -4.89
C ILE A 53 -13.42 8.46 -4.41
N ILE A 54 -14.52 7.81 -4.82
CA ILE A 54 -14.79 6.40 -4.49
C ILE A 54 -13.67 5.50 -5.01
N LYS A 55 -13.25 5.68 -6.28
CA LYS A 55 -12.19 4.86 -6.88
C LYS A 55 -10.84 5.07 -6.23
N ILE A 56 -10.49 6.31 -5.86
CA ILE A 56 -9.28 6.59 -5.09
C ILE A 56 -9.31 5.85 -3.75
N SER A 57 -10.46 5.85 -3.06
CA SER A 57 -10.62 5.17 -1.78
C SER A 57 -10.49 3.65 -1.90
N GLU A 58 -11.06 3.04 -2.94
CA GLU A 58 -10.89 1.60 -3.24
C GLU A 58 -9.40 1.23 -3.40
N TRP A 59 -8.65 2.04 -4.16
CA TRP A 59 -7.22 1.83 -4.39
C TRP A 59 -6.39 2.00 -3.11
N GLN A 60 -6.68 3.02 -2.31
CA GLN A 60 -6.03 3.24 -1.02
C GLN A 60 -6.30 2.09 -0.05
N SER A 61 -7.54 1.61 0.00
CA SER A 61 -7.92 0.46 0.84
C SER A 61 -7.15 -0.80 0.44
N TRP A 62 -7.12 -1.11 -0.87
CA TRP A 62 -6.37 -2.24 -1.38
C TRP A 62 -4.88 -2.15 -1.04
N TYR A 63 -4.26 -0.98 -1.26
CA TYR A 63 -2.84 -0.76 -0.98
C TYR A 63 -2.50 -0.89 0.51
N ASN A 64 -3.37 -0.40 1.40
CA ASN A 64 -3.17 -0.52 2.85
C ASN A 64 -3.20 -1.98 3.30
N VAL A 65 -4.08 -2.81 2.73
CA VAL A 65 -4.10 -4.25 2.98
C VAL A 65 -2.81 -4.93 2.50
N GLN A 66 -2.32 -4.55 1.32
CA GLN A 66 -1.11 -5.14 0.73
C GLN A 66 0.17 -4.79 1.49
N SER A 67 0.31 -3.53 1.89
CA SER A 67 1.56 -3.02 2.47
C SER A 67 1.65 -3.22 3.99
N GLY A 68 0.57 -3.68 4.63
CA GLY A 68 0.44 -3.67 6.09
C GLY A 68 0.55 -2.27 6.70
N SER A 69 0.55 -1.23 5.85
CA SER A 69 0.73 0.16 6.24
C SER A 69 -0.63 0.81 6.44
N ASN A 70 -0.85 1.33 7.63
CA ASN A 70 -2.11 1.95 8.02
C ASN A 70 -1.96 3.47 7.96
N TYR A 71 -1.84 4.03 6.74
CA TYR A 71 -1.70 5.49 6.57
C TYR A 71 -2.95 6.26 7.01
N TYR A 72 -4.14 5.64 6.92
CA TYR A 72 -5.38 6.16 7.47
C TYR A 72 -6.03 5.08 8.31
N LYS A 73 -5.87 5.15 9.63
CA LYS A 73 -6.69 4.37 10.58
C LYS A 73 -8.13 4.84 10.45
N ILE A 74 -8.86 4.36 9.46
CA ILE A 74 -10.32 4.34 9.55
C ILE A 74 -10.60 3.30 10.63
N LYS A 75 -10.73 3.76 11.88
CA LYS A 75 -11.31 2.96 12.96
C LYS A 75 -12.74 2.64 12.53
N GLY A 76 -12.92 1.55 11.80
CA GLY A 76 -14.17 0.81 11.83
C GLY A 76 -14.34 0.34 13.26
N ASN A 77 -15.34 0.87 13.96
CA ASN A 77 -15.78 0.32 15.23
C ASN A 77 -16.31 -1.08 14.94
N ASN A 78 -15.45 -2.10 15.01
CA ASN A 78 -15.85 -3.50 14.92
C ASN A 78 -16.56 -3.88 16.22
N ASN A 79 -17.78 -3.37 16.40
CA ASN A 79 -18.78 -3.97 17.27
C ASN A 79 -19.76 -4.69 16.33
N GLY A 80 -19.50 -5.97 16.09
CA GLY A 80 -20.37 -6.78 15.23
C GLY A 80 -19.91 -8.22 15.20
N THR A 81 -20.50 -8.99 16.13
CA THR A 81 -20.55 -10.46 16.31
C THR A 81 -19.27 -11.19 16.68
#